data_AF-A0A7X4IQD1-F1
#
_entry.id   AF-A0A7X4IQD1-F1
#
_cell.length_a   1.000
_cell.length_b   1.000
_cell.length_c   1.000
_cell.angle_alpha   90.00
_cell.angle_beta   90.00
_cell.angle_gamma   90.00
#
_symmetry.space_group_name_H-M   'P 1'
#
loop_
_entity.id
_entity.type
_entity.pdbx_description
1 polymer ?
#
loop_
_entity_poly.entity_id
_entity_poly.type
_entity_poly.pdbx_seq_one_letter_code
_entity_poly.pdbx_strand_id
1 'polypeptide(L)'
;PPPIPLLHVDTTWKFREMIAFRDRVAAEPGVELIVYTNREGVHAGVTPFTHGSDYYTEVMKTVALRQALDAGRHDIVFVGARRDEEKSRAKERVFSLRSPTHQWDPRAQRPELWNLYNTRIRDGESLRVSPLSNWTEADVWRYIAAEEIRIVPLYYAAERPVVERDGRWIMVDDDRMPLDPGEVPVMRRVRFRTLGCYPLTAAIESDAATLDAIIAETLAADQSEREGRLIDHDAEASMERKKREGYF
;
A
#
# COMPACT_ATOMS: atom_id res chain seq x y z
N PRO A 1 2.79 20.85 -9.29
CA PRO A 1 1.84 19.70 -9.37
C PRO A 1 2.44 18.61 -10.27
N PRO A 2 2.14 17.32 -10.04
CA PRO A 2 2.59 16.26 -10.92
C PRO A 2 1.96 16.44 -12.32
N PRO A 3 2.72 16.19 -13.41
CA PRO A 3 2.21 16.29 -14.78
C PRO A 3 1.32 15.10 -15.19
N ILE A 4 1.02 14.21 -14.24
CA ILE A 4 0.24 12.98 -14.43
C ILE A 4 -0.84 12.92 -13.35
N PRO A 5 -2.03 12.39 -13.65
CA PRO A 5 -3.07 12.20 -12.65
C PRO A 5 -2.62 11.16 -11.62
N LEU A 6 -3.07 11.34 -10.39
CA LEU A 6 -2.94 10.37 -9.32
C LEU A 6 -4.16 9.44 -9.36
N LEU A 7 -3.97 8.17 -9.00
CA LEU A 7 -5.05 7.19 -8.86
C LEU A 7 -4.99 6.56 -7.48
N HIS A 8 -6.11 6.58 -6.77
CA HIS A 8 -6.26 5.92 -5.48
C HIS A 8 -7.40 4.90 -5.52
N VAL A 9 -7.06 3.63 -5.27
CA VAL A 9 -8.05 2.57 -5.03
C VAL A 9 -8.53 2.66 -3.58
N ASP A 10 -9.76 3.13 -3.42
CA ASP A 10 -10.42 3.27 -2.13
C ASP A 10 -11.27 2.04 -1.83
N THR A 11 -10.82 1.29 -0.83
CA THR A 11 -11.46 0.06 -0.38
C THR A 11 -12.57 0.30 0.64
N THR A 12 -12.84 1.56 0.99
CA THR A 12 -13.72 2.03 2.09
C THR A 12 -13.27 1.68 3.51
N TRP A 13 -12.18 0.91 3.68
CA TRP A 13 -11.61 0.49 4.97
C TRP A 13 -10.20 1.03 5.22
N LYS A 14 -9.82 2.14 4.58
CA LYS A 14 -8.57 2.85 4.88
C LYS A 14 -8.71 3.56 6.23
N PHE A 15 -7.58 3.86 6.87
CA PHE A 15 -7.59 4.71 8.05
C PHE A 15 -8.18 6.10 7.73
N ARG A 16 -8.95 6.67 8.65
CA ARG A 16 -9.53 8.01 8.55
C ARG A 16 -8.46 9.07 8.34
N GLU A 17 -7.34 8.98 9.06
CA GLU A 17 -6.22 9.92 8.91
C GLU A 17 -5.56 9.85 7.52
N MET A 18 -5.50 8.65 6.90
CA MET A 18 -5.01 8.51 5.52
C MET A 18 -5.95 9.17 4.52
N ILE A 19 -7.25 8.94 4.66
CA ILE A 19 -8.27 9.53 3.78
C ILE A 19 -8.28 11.04 3.91
N ALA A 20 -8.24 11.55 5.14
CA ALA A 20 -8.15 12.99 5.39
C ALA A 20 -6.85 13.60 4.81
N PHE A 21 -5.72 12.89 4.88
CA PHE A 21 -4.48 13.33 4.25
C PHE A 21 -4.59 13.35 2.72
N ARG A 22 -5.10 12.29 2.11
CA ARG A 22 -5.35 12.18 0.67
C ARG A 22 -6.22 13.33 0.18
N ASP A 23 -7.34 13.59 0.85
CA ASP A 23 -8.31 14.60 0.44
C ASP A 23 -7.72 16.01 0.52
N ARG A 24 -6.86 16.28 1.51
CA ARG A 24 -6.10 17.53 1.57
C ARG A 24 -5.14 17.68 0.40
N VAL A 25 -4.37 16.64 0.07
CA VAL A 25 -3.44 16.65 -1.08
C VAL A 25 -4.20 16.81 -2.40
N ALA A 26 -5.34 16.14 -2.55
CA ALA A 26 -6.18 16.22 -3.74
C ALA A 26 -6.80 17.61 -3.96
N ALA A 27 -6.98 18.38 -2.88
CA ALA A 27 -7.49 19.75 -2.95
C ALA A 27 -6.40 20.77 -3.35
N GLU A 28 -5.13 20.37 -3.45
CA GLU A 28 -4.05 21.28 -3.83
C GLU A 28 -4.11 21.66 -5.31
N PRO A 29 -3.82 22.93 -5.67
CA PRO A 29 -3.88 23.38 -7.05
C PRO A 29 -3.05 22.53 -8.02
N GLY A 30 -3.70 22.04 -9.07
CA GLY A 30 -3.09 21.24 -10.13
C GLY A 30 -2.89 19.76 -9.77
N VAL A 31 -3.35 19.29 -8.61
CA VAL A 31 -3.44 17.86 -8.31
C VAL A 31 -4.75 17.32 -8.89
N GLU A 32 -4.64 16.39 -9.83
CA GLU A 32 -5.78 15.60 -10.30
C GLU A 32 -5.74 14.24 -9.61
N LEU A 33 -6.77 13.91 -8.83
CA LEU A 33 -6.90 12.61 -8.17
C LEU A 33 -8.13 11.86 -8.66
N ILE A 34 -7.90 10.70 -9.25
CA ILE A 34 -8.92 9.72 -9.60
C ILE A 34 -9.10 8.77 -8.41
N VAL A 35 -10.30 8.75 -7.82
CA VAL A 35 -10.64 7.79 -6.77
C VAL A 35 -11.53 6.70 -7.36
N TYR A 36 -11.14 5.45 -7.17
CA TYR A 36 -11.89 4.30 -7.66
C TYR A 36 -12.22 3.32 -6.54
N THR A 37 -13.48 2.86 -6.49
CA THR A 37 -13.98 1.86 -5.55
C THR A 37 -14.74 0.78 -6.32
N ASN A 38 -14.47 -0.49 -6.02
CA ASN A 38 -15.25 -1.59 -6.57
C ASN A 38 -16.67 -1.60 -5.95
N ARG A 39 -17.64 -1.03 -6.67
CA ARG A 39 -19.03 -0.93 -6.22
C ARG A 39 -19.71 -2.29 -6.07
N GLU A 40 -19.34 -3.29 -6.88
CA GLU A 40 -19.88 -4.65 -6.75
C GLU A 40 -19.45 -5.28 -5.44
N GLY A 41 -18.16 -5.13 -5.07
CA GLY A 41 -17.64 -5.60 -3.78
C GLY A 41 -18.31 -4.91 -2.59
N VAL A 42 -18.58 -3.60 -2.70
CA VAL A 42 -19.34 -2.85 -1.67
C VAL A 42 -20.78 -3.37 -1.56
N HIS A 43 -21.50 -3.52 -2.67
CA HIS A 43 -22.89 -4.00 -2.66
C HIS A 43 -23.01 -5.45 -2.16
N ALA A 44 -21.99 -6.28 -2.41
CA ALA A 44 -21.90 -7.64 -1.89
C ALA A 44 -21.50 -7.71 -0.41
N GLY A 45 -21.18 -6.57 0.23
CA GLY A 45 -20.80 -6.54 1.64
C GLY A 45 -19.42 -7.17 1.92
N VAL A 46 -18.49 -7.07 0.97
CA VAL A 46 -17.14 -7.63 1.13
C VAL A 46 -16.34 -6.74 2.09
N THR A 47 -15.97 -7.30 3.24
CA THR A 47 -15.23 -6.61 4.32
C THR A 47 -14.00 -7.42 4.73
N PRO A 48 -12.98 -6.78 5.35
CA PRO A 48 -11.81 -7.51 5.84
C PRO A 48 -12.12 -8.43 7.02
N PHE A 49 -13.32 -8.34 7.63
CA PHE A 49 -13.72 -9.15 8.78
C PHE A 49 -14.52 -10.40 8.39
N THR A 50 -15.36 -10.29 7.36
CA THR A 50 -16.32 -11.36 7.02
C THR A 50 -15.86 -12.30 5.92
N HIS A 51 -14.87 -11.90 5.12
CA HIS A 51 -14.46 -12.65 3.93
C HIS A 51 -12.98 -13.06 3.93
N GLY A 52 -12.28 -12.90 5.05
CA GLY A 52 -10.84 -13.13 5.14
C GLY A 52 -10.03 -12.08 4.38
N SER A 53 -8.73 -12.01 4.67
CA SER A 53 -7.89 -10.93 4.16
C SER A 53 -7.61 -11.04 2.66
N ASP A 54 -7.57 -12.26 2.14
CA ASP A 54 -7.22 -12.56 0.75
C ASP A 54 -8.34 -12.25 -0.23
N TYR A 55 -9.54 -12.82 -0.05
CA TYR A 55 -10.68 -12.53 -0.93
C TYR A 55 -11.07 -11.06 -0.89
N TYR A 56 -11.08 -10.45 0.31
CA TYR A 56 -11.28 -9.01 0.46
C TYR A 56 -10.25 -8.21 -0.35
N THR A 57 -8.97 -8.56 -0.24
CA THR A 57 -7.89 -7.89 -0.97
C THR A 57 -8.02 -8.07 -2.48
N GLU A 58 -8.37 -9.26 -2.95
CA GLU A 58 -8.62 -9.52 -4.37
C GLU A 58 -9.75 -8.63 -4.91
N VAL A 59 -10.92 -8.67 -4.28
CA VAL A 59 -12.10 -7.96 -4.76
C VAL A 59 -11.94 -6.45 -4.63
N MET A 60 -11.53 -5.98 -3.45
CA MET A 60 -11.54 -4.55 -3.13
C MET A 60 -10.30 -3.80 -3.60
N LYS A 61 -9.23 -4.51 -3.96
CA LYS A 61 -7.99 -3.88 -4.46
C LYS A 61 -7.58 -4.38 -5.85
N THR A 62 -7.39 -5.69 -6.04
CA THR A 62 -6.90 -6.22 -7.33
C THR A 62 -7.90 -5.94 -8.44
N VAL A 63 -9.14 -6.40 -8.27
CA VAL A 63 -10.20 -6.20 -9.27
C VAL A 63 -10.51 -4.71 -9.41
N ALA A 64 -10.59 -3.97 -8.31
CA ALA A 64 -10.80 -2.52 -8.32
C ALA A 64 -9.73 -1.78 -9.14
N LEU A 65 -8.45 -2.12 -8.97
CA LEU A 65 -7.35 -1.53 -9.74
C LEU A 65 -7.50 -1.84 -11.22
N ARG A 66 -7.72 -3.10 -11.60
CA ARG A 66 -7.90 -3.48 -13.02
C ARG A 66 -9.04 -2.70 -13.66
N GLN A 67 -10.21 -2.64 -13.00
CA GLN A 67 -11.35 -1.87 -13.49
C GLN A 67 -11.02 -0.38 -13.67
N ALA A 68 -10.31 0.23 -12.72
CA ALA A 68 -9.92 1.64 -12.80
C ALA A 68 -8.98 1.90 -13.98
N LEU A 69 -8.03 1.00 -14.21
CA LEU A 69 -7.07 1.10 -15.31
C LEU A 69 -7.72 0.91 -16.67
N ASP A 70 -8.65 -0.05 -16.79
CA ASP A 70 -9.42 -0.27 -18.02
C ASP A 70 -10.32 0.94 -18.33
N ALA A 71 -11.00 1.47 -17.32
CA ALA A 71 -11.85 2.66 -17.46
C ALA A 71 -11.06 3.89 -17.92
N GLY A 72 -9.86 4.09 -17.36
CA GLY A 72 -8.96 5.19 -17.72
C GLY A 72 -8.10 4.94 -18.96
N ARG A 73 -8.09 3.70 -19.50
CA ARG A 73 -7.17 3.24 -20.54
C ARG A 73 -5.71 3.60 -20.24
N HIS A 74 -5.29 3.37 -19.00
CA HIS A 74 -3.94 3.70 -18.54
C HIS A 74 -2.92 2.64 -18.99
N ASP A 75 -1.93 3.06 -19.77
CA ASP A 75 -0.89 2.22 -20.37
C ASP A 75 0.43 2.23 -19.56
N ILE A 76 0.72 3.31 -18.84
CA ILE A 76 1.88 3.44 -17.95
C ILE A 76 1.42 3.86 -16.56
N VAL A 77 1.81 3.09 -15.55
CA VAL A 77 1.44 3.34 -14.15
C VAL A 77 2.69 3.35 -13.28
N PHE A 78 2.96 4.49 -12.65
CA PHE A 78 4.00 4.59 -11.65
C PHE A 78 3.53 4.02 -10.32
N VAL A 79 4.35 3.18 -9.70
CA VAL A 79 4.08 2.56 -8.40
C VAL A 79 5.25 2.80 -7.45
N GLY A 80 4.96 2.85 -6.15
CA GLY A 80 5.97 3.11 -5.11
C GLY A 80 6.70 1.86 -4.61
N ALA A 81 6.63 0.74 -5.34
CA ALA A 81 7.21 -0.53 -4.89
C ALA A 81 8.74 -0.53 -4.92
N ARG A 82 9.36 -1.08 -3.87
CA ARG A 82 10.82 -1.21 -3.71
C ARG A 82 11.23 -2.65 -3.45
N ARG A 83 12.48 -2.97 -3.77
CA ARG A 83 13.01 -4.34 -3.64
C ARG A 83 13.28 -4.75 -2.20
N ASP A 84 13.57 -3.79 -1.33
CA ASP A 84 13.89 -4.03 0.09
C ASP A 84 12.65 -4.18 0.97
N GLU A 85 11.47 -3.76 0.49
CA GLU A 85 10.22 -3.80 1.26
C GLU A 85 9.80 -5.20 1.69
N GLU A 86 9.97 -6.21 0.83
CA GLU A 86 9.55 -7.60 1.09
C GLU A 86 10.34 -8.59 0.21
N LYS A 87 10.56 -9.81 0.71
CA LYS A 87 11.44 -10.82 0.11
C LYS A 87 11.06 -11.19 -1.34
N SER A 88 9.77 -11.30 -1.68
CA SER A 88 9.35 -11.61 -3.06
C SER A 88 9.70 -10.50 -4.06
N ARG A 89 9.85 -9.26 -3.58
CA ARG A 89 10.17 -8.10 -4.42
C ARG A 89 11.65 -8.00 -4.79
N ALA A 90 12.53 -8.79 -4.18
CA ALA A 90 13.98 -8.70 -4.41
C ALA A 90 14.39 -8.88 -5.89
N LYS A 91 13.58 -9.58 -6.68
CA LYS A 91 13.82 -9.84 -8.11
C LYS A 91 12.97 -8.96 -9.04
N GLU A 92 12.31 -7.94 -8.50
CA GLU A 92 11.48 -7.03 -9.30
C GLU A 92 12.31 -6.17 -10.24
N ARG A 93 11.73 -5.94 -11.43
CA ARG A 93 12.27 -5.03 -12.44
C ARG A 93 11.74 -3.62 -12.20
N VAL A 94 12.41 -2.61 -12.74
CA VAL A 94 11.89 -1.24 -12.76
C VAL A 94 10.64 -1.18 -13.61
N PHE A 95 10.64 -1.85 -14.77
CA PHE A 95 9.54 -1.94 -15.71
C PHE A 95 8.96 -3.36 -15.70
N SER A 96 7.71 -3.47 -15.28
CA SER A 96 6.96 -4.72 -15.22
C SER A 96 5.85 -4.71 -16.26
N LEU A 97 6.01 -5.53 -17.30
CA LEU A 97 5.08 -5.63 -18.42
C LEU A 97 3.85 -6.45 -18.03
N ARG A 98 2.67 -5.93 -18.38
CA ARG A 98 1.36 -6.53 -18.15
C ARG A 98 0.67 -6.83 -19.47
N SER A 99 0.04 -7.99 -19.54
CA SER A 99 -0.83 -8.37 -20.66
C SER A 99 -2.09 -7.50 -20.70
N PRO A 100 -2.90 -7.57 -21.78
CA PRO A 100 -4.22 -6.94 -21.84
C PRO A 100 -5.21 -7.39 -20.75
N THR A 101 -4.93 -8.51 -20.08
CA THR A 101 -5.72 -9.00 -18.94
C THR A 101 -5.09 -8.62 -17.59
N HIS A 102 -4.15 -7.66 -17.58
CA HIS A 102 -3.34 -7.21 -16.44
C HIS A 102 -2.41 -8.27 -15.83
N GLN A 103 -2.26 -9.43 -16.46
CA GLN A 103 -1.45 -10.52 -15.94
C GLN A 103 0.04 -10.28 -16.14
N TRP A 104 0.83 -10.81 -15.22
CA TRP A 104 2.29 -10.82 -15.31
C TRP A 104 2.82 -12.16 -15.79
N ASP A 105 3.59 -12.14 -16.89
CA ASP A 105 4.31 -13.30 -17.40
C ASP A 105 5.83 -13.10 -17.23
N PRO A 106 6.54 -13.96 -16.47
CA PRO A 106 7.99 -13.87 -16.29
C PRO A 106 8.77 -13.94 -17.61
N ARG A 107 8.28 -14.68 -18.61
CA ARG A 107 8.95 -14.86 -19.90
C ARG A 107 8.84 -13.64 -20.81
N ALA A 108 7.80 -12.83 -20.61
CA ALA A 108 7.58 -11.60 -21.35
C ALA A 108 8.40 -10.42 -20.81
N GLN A 109 8.98 -10.56 -19.61
CA GLN A 109 9.76 -9.50 -18.98
C GLN A 109 11.10 -9.29 -19.69
N ARG A 110 11.55 -8.04 -19.73
CA ARG A 110 12.69 -7.63 -20.55
C ARG A 110 13.92 -7.38 -19.69
N PRO A 111 15.14 -7.71 -20.17
CA PRO A 111 16.37 -7.29 -19.52
C PRO A 111 16.44 -5.76 -19.41
N GLU A 112 16.95 -5.28 -18.28
CA GLU A 112 17.22 -3.87 -18.01
C GLU A 112 18.74 -3.74 -17.89
N LEU A 113 19.38 -3.20 -18.93
CA LEU A 113 20.84 -3.08 -18.99
C LEU A 113 21.22 -1.62 -18.78
N TRP A 114 22.09 -1.34 -17.81
CA TRP A 114 22.43 0.03 -17.39
C TRP A 114 21.17 0.82 -17.01
N ASN A 115 21.00 2.01 -17.59
CA ASN A 115 19.82 2.85 -17.47
C ASN A 115 19.03 2.90 -18.79
N LEU A 116 19.14 1.85 -19.61
CA LEU A 116 18.43 1.72 -20.88
C LEU A 116 17.23 0.79 -20.70
N TYR A 117 16.03 1.33 -20.95
CA TYR A 117 14.78 0.62 -20.73
C TYR A 117 14.01 0.45 -22.05
N ASN A 118 13.56 -0.78 -22.32
CA ASN A 118 12.69 -1.05 -23.46
C ASN A 118 11.22 -0.93 -23.04
N THR A 119 10.64 0.25 -23.30
CA THR A 119 9.28 0.64 -22.91
C THR A 119 8.23 0.40 -24.00
N ARG A 120 8.56 -0.26 -25.11
CA ARG A 120 7.60 -0.51 -26.21
C ARG A 120 6.47 -1.43 -25.74
N ILE A 121 5.22 -1.04 -25.90
CA ILE A 121 4.06 -1.88 -25.57
C ILE A 121 3.23 -2.14 -26.84
N ARG A 122 2.51 -3.26 -26.86
CA ARG A 122 1.49 -3.53 -27.88
C ARG A 122 0.15 -2.96 -27.45
N ASP A 123 -0.80 -2.93 -28.37
CA ASP A 123 -2.16 -2.51 -28.05
C ASP A 123 -2.75 -3.37 -26.91
N GLY A 124 -3.32 -2.70 -25.92
CA GLY A 124 -3.84 -3.30 -24.69
C GLY A 124 -2.78 -3.70 -23.64
N GLU A 125 -1.49 -3.78 -23.95
CA GLU A 125 -0.46 -4.01 -22.92
C GLU A 125 -0.25 -2.76 -22.05
N SER A 126 0.19 -2.96 -20.81
CA SER A 126 0.57 -1.85 -19.93
C SER A 126 1.87 -2.10 -19.17
N LEU A 127 2.45 -1.05 -18.61
CA LEU A 127 3.66 -1.09 -17.80
C LEU A 127 3.37 -0.61 -16.38
N ARG A 128 3.84 -1.37 -15.40
CA ARG A 128 4.07 -0.86 -14.04
C ARG A 128 5.51 -0.43 -13.92
N VAL A 129 5.72 0.80 -13.49
CA VAL A 129 7.04 1.42 -13.40
C VAL A 129 7.31 1.74 -11.95
N SER A 130 8.43 1.26 -11.40
CA SER A 130 8.83 1.44 -10.01
C SER A 130 10.11 2.29 -9.93
N PRO A 131 10.03 3.64 -10.00
CA PRO A 131 11.23 4.50 -10.03
C PRO A 131 12.10 4.36 -8.76
N LEU A 132 11.46 4.02 -7.64
CA LEU A 132 12.12 3.88 -6.35
C LEU A 132 12.64 2.46 -6.12
N SER A 133 12.66 1.57 -7.12
CA SER A 133 12.96 0.14 -6.92
C SER A 133 14.27 -0.14 -6.14
N ASN A 134 15.27 0.74 -6.30
CA ASN A 134 16.60 0.62 -5.70
C ASN A 134 16.76 1.41 -4.40
N TRP A 135 15.74 2.16 -3.98
CA TRP A 135 15.76 2.92 -2.74
C TRP A 135 15.52 1.99 -1.56
N THR A 136 16.20 2.25 -0.46
CA THR A 136 15.92 1.61 0.83
C THR A 136 14.88 2.39 1.63
N GLU A 137 14.32 1.79 2.67
CA GLU A 137 13.44 2.49 3.62
C GLU A 137 14.15 3.74 4.21
N ALA A 138 15.45 3.62 4.49
CA ALA A 138 16.27 4.73 4.97
C ALA A 138 16.38 5.88 3.95
N ASP A 139 16.51 5.57 2.66
CA ASP A 139 16.59 6.60 1.61
C ASP A 139 15.27 7.36 1.49
N VAL A 140 14.14 6.65 1.57
CA VAL A 140 12.80 7.27 1.55
C VAL A 140 12.65 8.25 2.71
N TRP A 141 12.97 7.85 3.94
CA TRP A 141 12.84 8.74 5.10
C TRP A 141 13.80 9.93 5.06
N ARG A 142 15.05 9.72 4.63
CA ARG A 142 16.02 10.82 4.46
C ARG A 142 15.55 11.83 3.42
N TYR A 143 14.96 11.36 2.32
CA TYR A 143 14.42 12.25 1.29
C TYR A 143 13.19 13.01 1.77
N ILE A 144 12.29 12.34 2.50
CA ILE A 144 11.16 13.01 3.16
C ILE A 144 11.63 14.14 4.07
N ALA A 145 12.70 13.92 4.85
CA ALA A 145 13.27 14.95 5.72
C ALA A 145 13.95 16.07 4.94
N ALA A 146 14.76 15.74 3.94
CA ALA A 146 15.50 16.73 3.15
C ALA A 146 14.58 17.65 2.34
N GLU A 147 13.46 17.11 1.83
CA GLU A 147 12.49 17.84 1.00
C GLU A 147 11.25 18.30 1.78
N GLU A 148 11.26 18.14 3.11
CA GLU A 148 10.16 18.52 4.02
C GLU A 148 8.79 17.98 3.57
N ILE A 149 8.75 16.74 3.08
CA ILE A 149 7.54 16.12 2.54
C ILE A 149 6.57 15.80 3.68
N ARG A 150 5.35 16.31 3.58
CA ARG A 150 4.27 16.00 4.53
C ARG A 150 3.92 14.51 4.48
N ILE A 151 3.75 13.91 5.64
CA ILE A 151 3.36 12.50 5.80
C ILE A 151 2.06 12.35 6.59
N VAL A 152 1.47 11.15 6.56
CA VAL A 152 0.26 10.82 7.32
C VAL A 152 0.59 10.81 8.83
N PRO A 153 -0.25 11.40 9.71
CA PRO A 153 0.02 11.43 11.15
C PRO A 153 0.22 10.06 11.82
N LEU A 154 -0.35 8.99 11.24
CA LEU A 154 -0.17 7.59 11.66
C LEU A 154 1.30 7.12 11.70
N TYR A 155 2.19 7.77 10.94
CA TYR A 155 3.62 7.45 11.00
C TYR A 155 4.29 7.93 12.29
N TYR A 156 3.72 8.94 12.96
CA TYR A 156 4.20 9.43 14.26
C TYR A 156 3.54 8.67 15.40
N ALA A 157 4.32 8.37 16.44
CA ALA A 157 3.82 7.80 17.68
C ALA A 157 2.82 8.73 18.36
N ALA A 158 1.65 8.19 18.70
CA ALA A 158 0.62 8.87 19.48
C ALA A 158 -0.23 7.85 20.24
N GLU A 159 -0.91 8.31 21.29
CA GLU A 159 -1.91 7.52 22.01
C GLU A 159 -3.08 7.20 21.09
N ARG A 160 -3.30 5.91 20.81
CA ARG A 160 -4.38 5.43 19.94
C ARG A 160 -5.11 4.25 20.60
N PRO A 161 -6.43 4.11 20.39
CA PRO A 161 -7.19 2.97 20.88
C PRO A 161 -6.83 1.73 20.04
N VAL A 162 -6.34 0.69 20.70
CA VAL A 162 -5.96 -0.58 20.07
C VAL A 162 -6.56 -1.77 20.81
N VAL A 163 -6.74 -2.87 20.10
CA VAL A 163 -7.02 -4.21 20.65
C VAL A 163 -5.90 -5.16 20.25
N GLU A 164 -5.63 -6.16 21.09
CA GLU A 164 -4.63 -7.18 20.80
C GLU A 164 -5.31 -8.35 20.08
N ARG A 165 -4.84 -8.68 18.87
CA ARG A 165 -5.27 -9.87 18.13
C ARG A 165 -4.04 -10.62 17.65
N ASP A 166 -3.91 -11.88 18.02
CA ASP A 166 -2.79 -12.75 17.64
C ASP A 166 -1.41 -12.11 17.92
N GLY A 167 -1.25 -11.45 19.08
CA GLY A 167 0.00 -10.78 19.48
C GLY A 167 0.30 -9.50 18.71
N ARG A 168 -0.69 -8.92 18.01
CA ARG A 168 -0.55 -7.68 17.23
C ARG A 168 -1.55 -6.63 17.70
N TRP A 169 -1.11 -5.38 17.75
CA TRP A 169 -1.97 -4.24 18.05
C TRP A 169 -2.75 -3.80 16.82
N ILE A 170 -4.06 -3.93 16.84
CA ILE A 170 -4.95 -3.44 15.79
C ILE A 170 -5.67 -2.20 16.27
N MET A 171 -5.51 -1.09 15.55
CA MET A 171 -6.17 0.16 15.90
C MET A 171 -7.67 0.10 15.59
N VAL A 172 -8.46 0.54 16.57
CA VAL A 172 -9.91 0.74 16.44
C VAL A 172 -10.14 2.15 15.90
N ASP A 173 -10.13 2.28 14.57
CA ASP A 173 -10.17 3.59 13.90
C ASP A 173 -11.61 4.17 13.77
N ASP A 174 -12.62 3.30 13.72
CA ASP A 174 -14.03 3.67 13.72
C ASP A 174 -14.94 2.54 14.23
N ASP A 175 -16.24 2.83 14.32
CA ASP A 175 -17.30 1.98 14.87
C ASP A 175 -17.69 0.79 13.97
N ARG A 176 -17.15 0.70 12.75
CA ARG A 176 -17.44 -0.40 11.82
C ARG A 176 -16.60 -1.64 12.13
N MET A 177 -15.54 -1.50 12.92
CA MET A 177 -14.73 -2.64 13.37
C MET A 177 -15.48 -3.40 14.47
N PRO A 178 -15.90 -4.66 14.22
CA PRO A 178 -16.49 -5.48 15.26
C PRO A 178 -15.42 -5.86 16.29
N LEU A 179 -15.79 -5.79 17.56
CA LEU A 179 -14.99 -6.28 18.69
C LEU A 179 -15.39 -7.71 19.03
N ASP A 180 -14.39 -8.55 19.33
CA ASP A 180 -14.62 -9.91 19.80
C ASP A 180 -15.10 -9.90 21.27
N PRO A 181 -15.80 -10.95 21.74
CA PRO A 181 -16.31 -11.00 23.10
C PRO A 181 -15.21 -10.79 24.15
N GLY A 182 -15.32 -9.70 24.93
CA GLY A 182 -14.36 -9.34 25.96
C GLY A 182 -13.24 -8.40 25.51
N GLU A 183 -13.15 -8.06 24.21
CA GLU A 183 -12.24 -7.02 23.75
C GLU A 183 -12.70 -5.65 24.25
N VAL A 184 -11.79 -4.96 24.94
CA VAL A 184 -11.96 -3.56 25.33
C VAL A 184 -10.77 -2.79 24.76
N PRO A 185 -10.99 -1.78 23.89
CA PRO A 185 -9.90 -0.98 23.36
C PRO A 185 -9.10 -0.32 24.49
N VAL A 186 -7.78 -0.46 24.43
CA VAL A 186 -6.85 0.17 25.36
C VAL A 186 -6.08 1.27 24.64
N MET A 187 -5.80 2.37 25.34
CA MET A 187 -4.89 3.39 24.81
C MET A 187 -3.45 2.88 24.90
N ARG A 188 -2.76 2.95 23.77
CA ARG A 188 -1.33 2.66 23.65
C ARG A 188 -0.67 3.72 22.80
N ARG A 189 0.57 4.08 23.14
CA ARG A 189 1.41 4.91 22.28
C ARG A 189 1.98 4.07 21.16
N VAL A 190 1.39 4.20 19.97
CA VAL A 190 1.72 3.38 18.81
C VAL A 190 1.92 4.22 17.55
N ARG A 191 2.60 3.67 16.56
CA ARG A 191 2.70 4.20 15.18
C ARG A 191 2.59 3.08 14.15
N PHE A 192 2.58 3.46 12.88
CA PHE A 192 2.54 2.51 11.76
C PHE A 192 3.76 2.72 10.85
N ARG A 193 4.50 1.64 10.57
CA ARG A 193 5.61 1.67 9.58
C ARG A 193 5.13 1.57 8.14
N THR A 194 3.97 1.00 7.93
CA THR A 194 3.33 0.85 6.62
C THR A 194 1.83 1.01 6.77
N LEU A 195 1.17 1.50 5.73
CA LEU A 195 -0.24 1.88 5.78
C LEU A 195 -1.05 1.15 4.70
N GLY A 196 -2.29 0.83 5.05
CA GLY A 196 -3.19 0.08 4.18
C GLY A 196 -4.64 0.19 4.65
N CYS A 197 -5.37 -0.92 4.61
CA CYS A 197 -6.68 -0.99 5.28
C CYS A 197 -6.42 -1.16 6.78
N TYR A 198 -7.11 -0.39 7.62
CA TYR A 198 -6.79 -0.35 9.05
C TYR A 198 -6.97 -1.70 9.78
N PRO A 199 -7.98 -2.55 9.45
CA PRO A 199 -8.11 -3.86 10.11
C PRO A 199 -7.01 -4.85 9.74
N LEU A 200 -6.24 -4.54 8.69
CA LEU A 200 -5.21 -5.41 8.12
C LEU A 200 -3.82 -4.76 8.24
N THR A 201 -3.65 -3.82 9.17
CA THR A 201 -2.38 -3.14 9.47
C THR A 201 -2.18 -3.12 10.97
N ALA A 202 -1.17 -3.83 11.45
CA ALA A 202 -0.78 -3.80 12.84
C ALA A 202 0.03 -2.53 13.15
N ALA A 203 -0.24 -1.96 14.32
CA ALA A 203 0.55 -0.89 14.90
C ALA A 203 1.76 -1.47 15.65
N ILE A 204 2.79 -0.66 15.82
CA ILE A 204 3.93 -0.95 16.70
C ILE A 204 3.93 0.04 17.86
N GLU A 205 4.27 -0.43 19.06
CA GLU A 205 4.55 0.49 20.18
C GLU A 205 5.83 1.27 19.86
N SER A 206 5.79 2.58 20.09
CA SER A 206 6.89 3.48 19.74
C SER A 206 6.73 4.81 20.45
N ASP A 207 7.85 5.47 20.73
CA ASP A 207 7.89 6.85 21.23
C ASP A 207 8.18 7.88 20.14
N ALA A 208 8.41 7.45 18.90
CA ALA A 208 8.86 8.27 17.77
C ALA A 208 7.79 9.28 17.29
N ALA A 209 7.69 10.40 17.99
CA ALA A 209 6.72 11.47 17.73
C ALA A 209 7.24 12.56 16.77
N THR A 210 8.48 12.44 16.29
CA THR A 210 9.10 13.37 15.34
C THR A 210 9.72 12.61 14.16
N LEU A 211 9.99 13.32 13.06
CA LEU A 211 10.58 12.71 11.87
C LEU A 211 11.99 12.17 12.16
N ASP A 212 12.80 12.91 12.91
CA ASP A 212 14.14 12.47 13.33
C ASP A 212 14.07 11.21 14.20
N ALA A 213 13.08 11.12 15.10
CA ALA A 213 12.88 9.94 15.92
C ALA A 213 12.44 8.73 15.07
N ILE A 214 11.58 8.93 14.07
CA ILE A 214 11.20 7.88 13.11
C ILE A 214 12.42 7.39 12.35
N ILE A 215 13.26 8.30 11.84
CA ILE A 215 14.49 7.95 11.12
C ILE A 215 15.42 7.15 12.01
N ALA A 216 15.66 7.60 13.24
CA ALA A 216 16.53 6.91 14.18
C ALA A 216 16.01 5.50 14.50
N GLU A 217 14.70 5.35 14.74
CA GLU A 217 14.08 4.05 15.02
C GLU A 217 14.14 3.12 13.81
N THR A 218 13.84 3.62 12.61
CA THR A 218 13.92 2.83 11.36
C THR A 218 15.34 2.36 11.07
N LEU A 219 16.36 3.21 11.26
CA LEU A 219 17.75 2.83 11.05
C LEU A 219 18.26 1.78 12.04
N ALA A 220 17.62 1.67 13.20
CA ALA A 220 17.95 0.68 14.24
C ALA A 220 17.11 -0.60 14.13
N ALA A 221 16.07 -0.64 13.30
CA ALA A 221 15.17 -1.77 13.18
C ALA A 221 15.83 -2.96 12.45
N ASP A 222 15.64 -4.16 12.97
CA ASP A 222 16.03 -5.44 12.37
C ASP A 222 14.86 -6.13 11.63
N GLN A 223 13.67 -5.57 11.76
CA GLN A 223 12.42 -6.03 11.17
C GLN A 223 12.11 -5.33 9.84
N SER A 224 11.50 -6.08 8.91
CA SER A 224 11.04 -5.53 7.63
C SER A 224 9.95 -4.48 7.84
N GLU A 225 9.96 -3.42 7.03
CA GLU A 225 8.92 -2.38 7.02
C GLU A 225 7.50 -2.93 6.96
N ARG A 226 7.30 -4.03 6.23
CA ARG A 226 5.98 -4.62 5.97
C ARG A 226 5.55 -5.67 6.98
N GLU A 227 6.30 -5.90 8.04
CA GLU A 227 6.00 -6.94 9.03
C GLU A 227 4.59 -6.84 9.64
N GLY A 228 4.10 -5.61 9.85
CA GLY A 228 2.76 -5.34 10.37
C GLY A 228 1.60 -5.59 9.38
N ARG A 229 1.87 -5.99 8.14
CA ARG A 229 0.81 -6.25 7.13
C ARG A 229 0.29 -7.67 7.26
N LEU A 230 -0.91 -7.82 7.84
CA LEU A 230 -1.57 -9.12 8.01
C LEU A 230 -1.71 -9.90 6.69
N ILE A 231 -1.99 -9.19 5.58
CA ILE A 231 -2.13 -9.79 4.23
C ILE A 231 -0.85 -10.41 3.64
N ASP A 232 0.31 -10.14 4.24
CA ASP A 232 1.61 -10.64 3.77
C ASP A 232 1.95 -11.98 4.47
N HIS A 233 1.23 -12.35 5.55
CA HIS A 233 1.42 -13.59 6.31
C HIS A 233 0.37 -14.67 5.98
N ASP A 234 -0.66 -14.35 5.20
CA ASP A 234 -1.66 -15.34 4.76
C ASP A 234 -1.03 -16.32 3.75
N ALA A 235 -0.88 -17.57 4.17
CA ALA A 235 -0.13 -18.61 3.45
C ALA A 235 -0.75 -18.98 2.08
N GLU A 236 -2.04 -18.69 1.85
CA GLU A 236 -2.75 -18.99 0.60
C GLU A 236 -2.53 -17.94 -0.51
N ALA A 237 -2.01 -16.75 -0.18
CA ALA A 237 -1.80 -15.66 -1.13
C ALA A 237 -0.42 -15.01 -0.99
N SER A 238 0.60 -15.80 -1.34
CA SER A 238 1.93 -15.29 -1.67
C SER A 238 1.84 -14.05 -2.57
N MET A 239 2.66 -13.04 -2.26
CA MET A 239 2.81 -11.83 -3.07
C MET A 239 3.09 -12.13 -4.55
N GLU A 240 3.74 -13.25 -4.88
CA GLU A 240 3.93 -13.73 -6.25
C GLU A 240 2.61 -14.06 -6.97
N ARG A 241 1.64 -14.64 -6.27
CA ARG A 241 0.30 -14.91 -6.81
C ARG A 241 -0.44 -13.61 -7.07
N LYS A 242 -0.46 -12.71 -6.09
CA LYS A 242 -1.04 -11.35 -6.20
C LYS A 242 -0.42 -10.59 -7.39
N LYS A 243 0.89 -10.74 -7.61
CA LYS A 243 1.60 -10.16 -8.77
C LYS A 243 1.12 -10.74 -10.10
N ARG A 244 0.98 -12.06 -10.24
CA ARG A 244 0.44 -12.71 -11.46
C ARG A 244 -0.97 -12.25 -11.77
N GLU A 245 -1.76 -12.01 -10.73
CA GLU A 245 -3.12 -11.48 -10.79
C GLU A 245 -3.15 -9.94 -10.95
N GLY A 246 -2.03 -9.24 -11.11
CA GLY A 246 -2.08 -7.79 -11.40
C GLY A 246 -2.46 -6.90 -10.21
N TYR A 247 -2.19 -7.36 -8.98
CA TYR A 247 -2.33 -6.53 -7.75
C TYR A 247 -1.31 -5.36 -7.69
N PHE A 248 -0.28 -5.41 -8.54
CA PHE A 248 0.73 -4.36 -8.72
C PHE A 248 0.66 -3.74 -10.11
#